data_AF-A0A2A2DDG9-F1
#
_entry.id   AF-A0A2A2DDG9-F1
#
_cell.length_a   1.000
_cell.length_b   1.000
_cell.length_c   1.000
_cell.angle_alpha   90.00
_cell.angle_beta   90.00
_cell.angle_gamma   90.00
#
_symmetry.space_group_name_H-M   'P 1'
#
loop_
_entity.id
_entity.type
_entity.pdbx_description
1 polymer ?
#
loop_
_entity_poly.entity_id
_entity_poly.type
_entity_poly.pdbx_seq_one_letter_code
_entity_poly.pdbx_strand_id
1 'polypeptide(L)'
;MKPQALRETNMRTSTSAKTPVRNDISPRLALKVSAVARALKYDELAVSQAVRAGQLPSIEIGTRHLVPTMALARLLEVTPEELVAAAYPPAADGPLPAE
;
A
#
# COMPACT_ATOMS: atom_id res chain seq x y z
N MET A 1 60.63 -8.92 0.48
CA MET A 1 59.33 -9.22 -0.16
C MET A 1 58.36 -9.63 0.93
N LYS A 2 57.29 -8.87 1.16
CA LYS A 2 56.24 -9.16 2.16
C LYS A 2 54.91 -9.29 1.40
N PRO A 3 54.20 -10.43 1.47
CA PRO A 3 52.91 -10.58 0.78
C PRO A 3 51.80 -9.82 1.52
N GLN A 4 50.95 -9.17 0.73
CA GLN A 4 49.72 -8.52 1.16
C GLN A 4 48.69 -9.60 1.48
N ALA A 5 48.22 -9.65 2.73
CA ALA A 5 47.06 -10.45 3.11
C ALA A 5 45.82 -9.55 3.15
N LEU A 6 45.02 -9.73 2.11
CA LEU A 6 43.66 -9.29 1.89
C LEU A 6 42.81 -9.39 3.17
N ARG A 7 42.52 -8.27 3.84
CA ARG A 7 41.51 -8.21 4.91
C ARG A 7 40.15 -7.98 4.29
N GLU A 8 39.58 -9.04 3.73
CA GLU A 8 38.12 -9.17 3.58
C GLU A 8 37.53 -9.32 4.98
N THR A 9 36.90 -8.27 5.51
CA THR A 9 36.02 -8.39 6.67
C THR A 9 34.62 -8.05 6.21
N ASN A 10 34.02 -9.04 5.54
CA ASN A 10 32.61 -9.09 5.20
C ASN A 10 31.83 -9.31 6.52
N MET A 11 31.59 -8.23 7.25
CA MET A 11 30.85 -8.28 8.52
C MET A 11 29.35 -8.31 8.24
N ARG A 12 28.91 -9.55 8.06
CA ARG A 12 27.55 -10.09 8.10
C ARG A 12 26.73 -9.51 9.27
N THR A 13 25.90 -8.51 9.01
CA THR A 13 24.68 -8.27 9.79
C THR A 13 23.50 -8.87 9.04
N SER A 14 23.43 -10.20 9.10
CA SER A 14 22.20 -10.93 8.82
C SER A 14 21.21 -10.68 9.95
N THR A 15 20.57 -9.50 9.97
CA THR A 15 19.28 -9.37 10.64
C THR A 15 18.28 -10.07 9.75
N SER A 16 18.10 -11.35 10.03
CA SER A 16 17.00 -12.16 9.57
C SER A 16 15.70 -11.54 10.06
N ALA A 17 15.24 -10.49 9.40
CA ALA A 17 13.83 -10.18 9.37
C ALA A 17 13.20 -11.34 8.63
N LYS A 18 12.62 -12.27 9.40
CA LYS A 18 11.62 -13.21 8.96
C LYS A 18 10.49 -12.39 8.35
N THR A 19 10.67 -11.96 7.10
CA THR A 19 9.64 -11.26 6.34
C THR A 19 8.53 -12.28 6.21
N PRO A 20 7.37 -12.13 6.88
CA PRO A 20 6.21 -12.85 6.41
C PRO A 20 6.12 -12.49 4.92
N VAL A 21 5.90 -13.47 4.06
CA VAL A 21 5.56 -13.22 2.65
C VAL A 21 4.19 -12.53 2.68
N ARG A 22 4.16 -11.30 3.19
CA ARG A 22 3.03 -10.42 3.08
C ARG A 22 3.01 -10.18 1.59
N ASN A 23 1.95 -10.68 0.99
CA ASN A 23 1.45 -10.23 -0.27
C ASN A 23 1.05 -8.74 -0.10
N ASP A 24 2.02 -7.89 0.24
CA ASP A 24 1.95 -6.44 0.38
C ASP A 24 1.92 -5.91 -1.04
N ILE A 25 0.73 -6.01 -1.63
CA ILE A 25 0.46 -5.35 -2.89
C ILE A 25 0.61 -3.86 -2.61
N SER A 26 1.60 -3.25 -3.25
CA SER A 26 1.91 -1.84 -3.07
C SER A 26 0.63 -1.02 -3.21
N PRO A 27 0.31 -0.11 -2.27
CA PRO A 27 -0.91 0.70 -2.34
C PRO A 27 -0.94 1.61 -3.57
N ARG A 28 0.24 1.88 -4.17
CA ARG A 28 0.38 2.52 -5.47
C ARG A 28 -0.15 1.68 -6.64
N LEU A 29 -0.18 0.36 -6.51
CA LEU A 29 -0.64 -0.57 -7.54
C LEU A 29 -2.14 -0.86 -7.39
N ALA A 30 -2.56 -1.25 -6.19
CA ALA A 30 -3.97 -1.51 -5.90
C ALA A 30 -4.31 -1.26 -4.43
N LEU A 31 -5.55 -0.84 -4.20
CA LEU A 31 -6.14 -0.59 -2.90
C LEU A 31 -7.11 -1.71 -2.51
N LYS A 32 -7.20 -2.01 -1.22
CA LYS A 32 -8.27 -2.86 -0.69
C LYS A 32 -9.58 -2.06 -0.66
N VAL A 33 -10.72 -2.75 -0.67
CA VAL A 33 -12.05 -2.15 -0.53
C VAL A 33 -12.13 -1.18 0.66
N SER A 34 -11.62 -1.58 1.82
CA SER A 34 -11.57 -0.72 3.03
C SER A 34 -10.79 0.58 2.82
N ALA A 35 -9.68 0.50 2.08
CA ALA A 35 -8.83 1.65 1.80
C ALA A 35 -9.50 2.61 0.79
N VAL A 36 -10.22 2.05 -0.19
CA VAL A 36 -11.05 2.81 -1.13
C VAL A 36 -12.22 3.48 -0.42
N ALA A 37 -12.90 2.77 0.48
CA ALA A 37 -13.98 3.32 1.30
C ALA A 37 -13.51 4.54 2.09
N ARG A 38 -12.33 4.45 2.70
CA ARG A 38 -11.71 5.58 3.39
C ARG A 38 -11.35 6.73 2.45
N ALA A 39 -10.78 6.44 1.28
CA ALA A 39 -10.40 7.46 0.30
C ALA A 39 -11.61 8.24 -0.21
N LEU A 40 -12.72 7.54 -0.46
CA LEU A 40 -13.94 8.13 -1.02
C LEU A 40 -14.90 8.64 0.07
N LYS A 41 -14.60 8.39 1.35
CA LYS A 41 -15.48 8.67 2.50
C LYS A 41 -16.86 8.02 2.36
N TYR A 42 -16.89 6.82 1.78
CA TYR A 42 -18.10 5.98 1.69
C TYR A 42 -18.02 4.83 2.67
N ASP A 43 -19.17 4.21 2.93
CA ASP A 43 -19.25 2.97 3.69
C ASP A 43 -18.57 1.82 2.93
N GLU A 44 -17.87 0.95 3.66
CA GLU A 44 -17.17 -0.20 3.08
C GLU A 44 -18.14 -1.13 2.33
N LEU A 45 -19.35 -1.30 2.85
CA LEU A 45 -20.37 -2.15 2.25
C LEU A 45 -20.88 -1.54 0.93
N ALA A 46 -20.99 -0.21 0.86
CA ALA A 46 -21.34 0.49 -0.38
C ALA A 46 -20.25 0.33 -1.45
N VAL A 47 -18.98 0.49 -1.07
CA VAL A 47 -17.85 0.27 -2.00
C VAL A 47 -17.76 -1.19 -2.45
N SER A 48 -17.97 -2.14 -1.53
CA SER A 48 -18.00 -3.57 -1.84
C SER A 48 -19.11 -3.91 -2.83
N GLN A 49 -20.31 -3.34 -2.66
CA GLN A 49 -21.40 -3.48 -3.61
C GLN A 49 -21.07 -2.85 -4.96
N ALA A 50 -20.49 -1.65 -4.99
CA ALA A 50 -20.11 -0.99 -6.24
C ALA A 50 -19.03 -1.77 -7.00
N VAL A 51 -18.08 -2.40 -6.30
CA VAL A 51 -17.10 -3.33 -6.87
C VAL A 51 -17.80 -4.56 -7.46
N ARG A 52 -18.71 -5.19 -6.72
CA ARG A 52 -19.47 -6.37 -7.18
C ARG A 52 -20.40 -6.05 -8.35
N ALA A 53 -20.97 -4.85 -8.37
CA ALA A 53 -21.83 -4.36 -9.45
C ALA A 53 -21.03 -3.94 -10.70
N GLY A 54 -19.69 -3.96 -10.65
CA GLY A 54 -18.83 -3.55 -11.75
C GLY A 54 -18.78 -2.03 -11.97
N GLN A 55 -19.27 -1.23 -11.02
CA GLN A 55 -19.22 0.24 -11.08
C GLN A 55 -17.83 0.77 -10.71
N LEU A 56 -17.09 0.03 -9.89
CA LEU A 56 -15.69 0.32 -9.57
C LEU A 56 -14.75 -0.70 -10.22
N PRO A 57 -13.62 -0.26 -10.78
CA PRO A 57 -12.64 -1.17 -11.36
C PRO A 57 -12.09 -2.07 -10.26
N SER A 58 -12.08 -3.39 -10.51
CA SER A 58 -11.49 -4.34 -9.57
C SER A 58 -10.75 -5.46 -10.29
N ILE A 59 -9.78 -6.01 -9.58
CA ILE A 59 -9.04 -7.22 -9.93
C ILE A 59 -9.20 -8.21 -8.80
N GLU A 60 -9.47 -9.46 -9.15
CA GLU A 60 -9.50 -10.56 -8.20
C GLU A 60 -8.12 -11.23 -8.19
N ILE A 61 -7.50 -11.31 -7.01
CA ILE A 61 -6.24 -12.02 -6.82
C ILE A 61 -6.47 -13.07 -5.72
N GLY A 62 -6.69 -14.31 -6.16
CA GLY A 62 -7.10 -15.41 -5.28
C GLY A 62 -8.49 -15.12 -4.70
N THR A 63 -8.61 -15.06 -3.38
CA THR A 63 -9.88 -14.77 -2.69
C THR A 63 -10.09 -13.28 -2.37
N ARG A 64 -9.26 -12.40 -2.93
CA ARG A 64 -9.24 -10.96 -2.57
C ARG A 64 -9.63 -10.09 -3.76
N HIS A 65 -10.61 -9.22 -3.55
CA HIS A 65 -10.88 -8.12 -4.46
C HIS A 65 -10.00 -6.92 -4.12
N LEU A 66 -9.31 -6.43 -5.13
CA LEU A 66 -8.47 -5.24 -5.05
C LEU A 66 -8.92 -4.28 -6.13
N VAL A 67 -8.80 -2.99 -5.84
CA VAL A 67 -9.18 -1.91 -6.73
C VAL A 67 -7.90 -1.30 -7.27
N PRO A 68 -7.58 -1.43 -8.57
CA PRO A 68 -6.37 -0.86 -9.13
C PRO A 68 -6.37 0.66 -8.96
N THR A 69 -5.34 1.18 -8.31
CA THR A 69 -5.23 2.60 -7.92
C THR A 69 -5.30 3.50 -9.16
N MET A 70 -4.59 3.12 -10.24
CA MET A 70 -4.60 3.85 -11.50
C MET A 70 -5.99 3.90 -12.16
N ALA A 71 -6.71 2.77 -12.16
CA ALA A 71 -8.02 2.70 -12.80
C ALA A 71 -9.05 3.52 -12.01
N LEU A 72 -9.00 3.44 -10.68
CA LEU A 72 -9.86 4.22 -9.79
C LEU A 72 -9.55 5.73 -9.90
N ALA A 73 -8.27 6.10 -9.92
CA ALA A 73 -7.84 7.48 -10.10
C ALA A 73 -8.36 8.07 -11.43
N ARG A 74 -8.28 7.30 -12.52
CA ARG A 74 -8.84 7.71 -13.82
C ARG A 74 -10.37 7.85 -13.81
N LEU A 75 -11.08 6.94 -13.14
CA LEU A 75 -12.54 7.00 -13.03
C LEU A 75 -13.00 8.27 -12.29
N LEU A 76 -12.24 8.69 -11.28
CA LEU A 76 -12.56 9.83 -10.43
C LEU A 76 -11.89 11.13 -10.90
N GLU A 77 -11.14 11.10 -11.99
CA GLU A 77 -10.37 12.23 -12.52
C GLU A 77 -9.40 12.86 -11.49
N VAL A 78 -8.88 12.03 -10.56
CA VAL A 78 -7.89 12.43 -9.54
C VAL A 78 -6.53 11.80 -9.80
N THR A 79 -5.51 12.25 -9.07
CA THR A 79 -4.19 11.61 -9.12
C THR A 79 -4.15 10.34 -8.26
N PRO A 80 -3.37 9.31 -8.65
CA PRO A 80 -3.21 8.11 -7.83
C PRO A 80 -2.57 8.41 -6.48
N GLU A 81 -1.73 9.43 -6.38
CA GLU A 81 -1.05 9.82 -5.15
C GLU A 81 -2.03 10.41 -4.15
N GLU A 82 -2.94 11.27 -4.63
CA GLU A 82 -4.04 11.80 -3.82
C GLU A 82 -4.96 10.67 -3.33
N LEU A 83 -5.28 9.71 -4.20
CA LEU A 83 -6.09 8.56 -3.83
C LEU A 83 -5.41 7.70 -2.74
N VAL A 84 -4.11 7.47 -2.87
CA VAL A 84 -3.31 6.75 -1.86
C VAL A 84 -3.20 7.54 -0.56
N ALA A 85 -3.01 8.86 -0.63
CA ALA A 85 -2.98 9.73 0.54
C ALA A 85 -4.34 9.78 1.25
N ALA A 86 -5.46 9.74 0.52
CA ALA A 86 -6.79 9.67 1.10
C ALA A 86 -7.08 8.28 1.72
N ALA A 87 -6.58 7.21 1.09
CA ALA A 87 -6.72 5.84 1.57
C ALA A 87 -5.86 5.56 2.81
N TYR A 88 -4.65 6.13 2.84
CA TYR A 88 -3.68 6.03 3.91
C TYR A 88 -3.20 7.44 4.23
N PRO A 89 -4.01 8.22 4.97
CA PRO A 89 -3.53 9.51 5.46
C PRO A 89 -2.23 9.25 6.21
N PRO A 90 -1.19 10.07 6.00
CA PRO A 90 0.00 9.99 6.82
C PRO A 90 -0.51 9.99 8.26
N ALA A 91 -0.09 8.98 9.04
CA ALA A 91 -0.34 9.01 10.47
C ALA A 91 0.05 10.42 10.90
N ALA A 92 -0.91 11.18 11.42
CA ALA A 92 -0.64 12.50 11.94
C ALA A 92 0.32 12.27 13.11
N ASP A 93 1.62 12.20 12.82
CA ASP A 93 2.71 12.35 13.76
C ASP A 93 2.74 13.85 14.07
N GLY A 94 1.65 14.35 14.64
CA GLY A 94 1.63 15.61 15.34
C GLY A 94 2.04 15.31 16.77
N PRO A 95 2.98 16.05 17.38
CA PRO A 95 2.95 16.15 18.83
C PRO A 95 1.56 16.68 19.22
N LEU A 96 0.99 16.04 20.26
CA LEU A 96 -0.23 16.42 20.95
C LEU A 96 -0.29 17.94 21.20
N PRO A 97 -1.47 18.57 21.25
CA PRO A 97 -1.58 19.96 21.67
C PRO A 97 -0.94 20.09 23.05
N ALA A 98 0.10 20.94 23.16
CA ALA A 98 0.59 21.39 24.44
C ALA A 98 -0.36 22.49 24.93
N GLU A 99 -1.13 22.19 25.98
CA GLU A 99 -1.82 23.18 26.80
C GLU A 99 -0.84 24.15 27.47
#